data_AF-A0A537U3W6-F1
#
_entry.id   AF-A0A537U3W6-F1
#
_cell.length_a   1.000
_cell.length_b   1.000
_cell.length_c   1.000
_cell.angle_alpha   90.00
_cell.angle_beta   90.00
_cell.angle_gamma   90.00
#
_symmetry.space_group_name_H-M   'P 1'
#
loop_
_entity.id
_entity.type
_entity.pdbx_description
1 polymer ?
#
loop_
_entity_poly.entity_id
_entity_poly.type
_entity_poly.pdbx_seq_one_letter_code
_entity_poly.pdbx_strand_id
1 'polypeptide(L)'
;MLIRRAHREVRRGTIGAALPPEAGIGFDRRSFLRRSGLLAGSLAALGSLSVGAVRKAEAGPPPPPGATVTRRKNVCTHCSVGCSVIAEVANGVWTGQEPDWDSPINRGSHCCKGAAVRDD
;
A
#
# COMPACT_ATOMS: atom_id res chain seq x y z
N MET A 1 -51.56 -21.13 20.92
CA MET A 1 -50.50 -22.03 20.43
C MET A 1 -49.19 -21.24 20.44
N LEU A 2 -48.32 -21.47 21.42
CA LEU A 2 -47.09 -20.71 21.63
C LEU A 2 -45.93 -21.37 20.87
N ILE A 3 -45.28 -20.63 19.97
CA ILE A 3 -44.14 -21.12 19.19
C ILE A 3 -42.88 -21.05 20.05
N ARG A 4 -42.24 -22.21 20.27
CA ARG A 4 -40.97 -22.34 21.00
C ARG A 4 -39.83 -21.73 20.17
N ARG A 5 -39.13 -20.71 20.68
CA ARG A 5 -37.89 -20.24 20.06
C ARG A 5 -36.79 -21.31 20.24
N ALA A 6 -36.22 -21.75 19.13
CA ALA A 6 -35.10 -22.68 19.12
C ALA A 6 -33.83 -21.99 19.65
N HIS A 7 -33.09 -22.67 20.52
CA HIS A 7 -31.80 -22.22 21.03
C HIS A 7 -30.75 -22.39 19.92
N ARG A 8 -30.22 -21.28 19.41
CA ARG A 8 -29.16 -21.29 18.40
C ARG A 8 -27.82 -21.50 19.09
N GLU A 9 -27.27 -22.70 18.98
CA GLU A 9 -25.90 -22.98 19.38
C GLU A 9 -24.95 -22.22 18.45
N VAL A 10 -24.10 -21.36 19.02
CA VAL A 10 -23.12 -20.58 18.28
C VAL A 10 -22.02 -21.55 17.81
N ARG A 11 -22.09 -21.98 16.55
CA ARG A 11 -20.96 -22.63 15.87
C ARG A 11 -19.78 -21.67 15.84
N ARG A 12 -18.85 -21.80 16.79
CA ARG A 12 -17.55 -21.14 16.75
C ARG A 12 -16.81 -21.65 15.51
N GLY A 13 -16.58 -20.76 14.56
CA GLY A 13 -15.78 -21.05 13.37
C GLY A 13 -14.36 -21.46 13.76
N THR A 14 -13.74 -22.25 12.89
CA THR A 14 -12.38 -22.80 12.98
C THR A 14 -11.28 -21.74 13.12
N ILE A 15 -11.59 -20.46 12.99
CA ILE A 15 -10.66 -19.34 13.25
C ILE A 15 -10.30 -19.19 14.74
N GLY A 16 -11.05 -19.81 15.66
CA GLY A 16 -10.68 -19.86 17.08
C GLY A 16 -9.56 -20.86 17.42
N ALA A 17 -9.17 -21.73 16.47
CA ALA A 17 -8.17 -22.79 16.70
C ALA A 17 -6.71 -22.32 16.54
N ALA A 18 -6.48 -21.11 16.04
CA ALA A 18 -5.14 -20.52 15.86
C ALA A 18 -4.68 -19.69 17.07
N LEU A 19 -5.54 -19.50 18.08
CA LEU A 19 -5.12 -18.98 19.37
C LEU A 19 -4.68 -20.17 20.22
N PRO A 20 -3.49 -20.15 20.84
CA PRO A 20 -3.11 -21.20 21.77
C PRO A 20 -4.20 -21.32 22.82
N PRO A 21 -4.53 -22.54 23.29
CA PRO A 21 -5.54 -22.70 24.31
C PRO A 21 -5.18 -21.77 25.47
N GLU A 22 -6.08 -20.88 25.83
CA GLU A 22 -6.11 -20.21 27.13
C GLU A 22 -6.31 -21.31 28.18
N ALA A 23 -5.25 -22.10 28.40
CA ALA A 23 -5.17 -23.09 29.44
C ALA A 23 -5.03 -22.28 30.73
N GLY A 24 -6.09 -22.28 31.54
CA GLY A 24 -6.12 -21.70 32.87
C GLY A 24 -5.10 -22.37 33.80
N ILE A 25 -3.83 -21.98 33.65
CA ILE A 25 -2.72 -22.23 34.56
C ILE A 25 -2.02 -20.88 34.65
N GLY A 26 -2.05 -20.26 35.84
CA GLY A 26 -1.55 -18.91 36.06
C GLY A 26 -0.20 -18.67 35.39
N PHE A 27 -0.08 -17.56 34.66
CA PHE A 27 1.19 -17.13 34.07
C PHE A 27 2.20 -16.85 35.20
N ASP A 28 3.06 -17.82 35.49
CA ASP A 28 4.21 -17.58 36.36
C ASP A 28 5.19 -16.60 35.66
N ARG A 29 5.84 -15.76 36.47
CA ARG A 29 6.82 -14.76 36.01
C ARG A 29 7.89 -15.40 35.14
N ARG A 30 8.31 -16.63 35.48
CA ARG A 30 9.32 -17.38 34.71
C ARG A 30 8.82 -17.76 33.32
N SER A 31 7.57 -18.20 33.21
CA SER A 31 6.94 -18.57 31.93
C SER A 31 6.74 -17.36 31.04
N PHE A 32 6.36 -16.22 31.62
CA PHE A 32 6.29 -14.95 30.91
C PHE A 32 7.66 -14.52 30.36
N LEU A 33 8.69 -14.46 31.21
CA LEU A 33 10.04 -14.04 30.81
C LEU A 33 10.67 -14.96 29.76
N ARG A 34 10.45 -16.27 29.83
CA ARG A 34 10.93 -17.22 28.81
C ARG A 34 10.25 -16.98 27.46
N ARG A 35 8.93 -16.79 27.46
CA ARG A 35 8.17 -16.56 26.22
C ARG A 35 8.52 -15.20 25.61
N SER A 36 8.59 -14.14 26.42
CA SER A 36 8.94 -12.80 25.94
C SER A 36 10.40 -12.72 25.47
N GLY A 37 11.34 -13.38 26.14
CA GLY A 37 12.74 -13.45 25.73
C GLY A 37 12.93 -14.17 24.39
N LEU A 38 12.24 -15.30 24.17
CA LEU A 38 12.26 -16.01 22.88
C LEU A 38 11.65 -15.18 21.75
N LEU A 39 10.56 -14.46 22.03
CA LEU A 39 9.86 -13.64 21.04
C LEU A 39 10.69 -12.40 20.67
N ALA A 40 11.21 -11.68 21.66
CA ALA A 40 12.07 -10.53 21.44
C ALA A 40 13.40 -10.92 20.76
N GLY A 41 14.01 -12.04 21.18
CA GLY A 41 15.24 -12.54 20.59
C GLY A 41 15.09 -12.97 19.13
N SER A 42 13.98 -13.60 18.77
CA SER A 42 13.71 -14.02 17.38
C SER A 42 13.44 -12.82 16.46
N LEU A 43 12.68 -11.82 16.91
CA LEU A 43 12.49 -10.56 16.19
C LEU A 43 13.80 -9.79 16.00
N ALA A 44 14.65 -9.73 17.04
CA ALA A 44 15.96 -9.08 16.94
C ALA A 44 16.89 -9.82 15.95
N ALA A 45 16.89 -11.15 15.95
CA ALA A 45 17.66 -11.95 14.99
C ALA A 45 17.19 -11.70 13.55
N LEU A 46 15.88 -11.68 13.29
CA LEU A 46 15.33 -11.37 11.96
C LEU A 46 15.63 -9.93 11.54
N GLY A 47 15.58 -8.96 12.46
CA GLY A 47 15.94 -7.57 12.19
C GLY A 47 17.43 -7.34 11.95
N SER A 48 18.29 -8.26 12.40
CA SER A 48 19.74 -8.22 12.15
C SER A 48 20.15 -8.82 10.80
N LEU A 49 19.25 -9.56 10.13
CA LEU A 49 19.50 -10.03 8.78
C LEU A 49 19.47 -8.84 7.82
N SER A 50 20.53 -8.67 7.04
CA SER A 50 20.57 -7.64 6.02
C SER A 50 19.52 -7.96 4.95
N VAL A 51 18.51 -7.11 4.83
CA VAL A 51 17.49 -7.21 3.79
C VAL A 51 18.13 -6.74 2.47
N GLY A 52 19.00 -7.57 1.89
CA GLY A 52 19.78 -7.25 0.68
C GLY A 52 18.95 -6.96 -0.59
N ALA A 53 17.63 -7.06 -0.49
CA ALA A 53 16.69 -6.73 -1.56
C ALA A 53 16.16 -5.28 -1.51
N VAL A 54 16.35 -4.55 -0.41
CA VAL A 54 15.86 -3.16 -0.31
C VAL A 54 16.97 -2.20 -0.74
N ARG A 55 16.97 -1.81 -2.01
CA ARG A 55 17.82 -0.71 -2.50
C ARG A 55 17.13 0.61 -2.21
N LYS A 56 17.91 1.62 -1.80
CA LYS A 56 17.45 3.00 -1.83
C LYS A 56 17.08 3.32 -3.28
N ALA A 57 15.82 3.62 -3.54
CA ALA A 57 15.43 4.22 -4.80
C ALA A 57 15.96 5.66 -4.81
N GLU A 58 16.95 5.95 -5.65
CA GLU A 58 17.26 7.33 -5.98
C GLU A 58 16.09 7.87 -6.80
N ALA A 59 15.52 8.99 -6.37
CA ALA A 59 14.61 9.74 -7.22
C ALA A 59 15.34 10.03 -8.54
N GLY A 60 14.66 9.85 -9.67
CA GLY A 60 15.23 10.17 -10.97
C GLY A 60 15.84 11.58 -10.94
N PRO A 61 17.01 11.80 -11.58
CA PRO A 61 17.71 13.07 -11.49
C PRO A 61 16.75 14.19 -11.89
N PRO A 62 16.60 15.24 -11.07
CA PRO A 62 15.80 16.39 -11.48
C PRO A 62 16.38 16.93 -12.80
N PRO A 63 15.53 17.49 -13.67
CA PRO A 63 16.00 18.06 -14.93
C PRO A 63 17.16 19.02 -14.64
N PRO A 64 18.29 18.93 -15.38
CA PRO A 64 19.47 19.74 -15.10
C PRO A 64 19.11 21.24 -15.12
N PRO A 65 19.79 22.09 -14.33
CA PRO A 65 19.53 23.52 -14.32
C PRO A 65 19.59 24.09 -15.75
N GLY A 66 18.48 24.64 -16.25
CA GLY A 66 18.36 25.15 -17.62
C GLY A 66 17.78 24.18 -18.66
N ALA A 67 17.41 22.95 -18.28
CA ALA A 67 16.71 22.03 -19.16
C ALA A 67 15.35 22.61 -19.58
N THR A 68 15.09 22.63 -20.89
CA THR A 68 13.80 23.06 -21.41
C THR A 68 12.75 22.00 -21.11
N VAL A 69 11.81 22.33 -20.23
CA VAL A 69 10.62 21.50 -19.98
C VAL A 69 9.60 21.79 -21.08
N THR A 70 9.28 20.78 -21.88
CA THR A 70 8.26 20.86 -22.92
C THR A 70 6.95 20.28 -22.42
N ARG A 71 5.85 21.00 -22.63
CA ARG A 71 4.50 20.49 -22.31
C ARG A 71 3.91 19.82 -23.54
N ARG A 72 3.47 18.57 -23.38
CA ARG A 72 2.84 17.76 -24.42
C ARG A 72 1.49 17.25 -23.93
N LYS A 73 0.45 17.44 -24.74
CA LYS A 73 -0.88 16.88 -24.44
C LYS A 73 -0.86 15.37 -24.74
N ASN A 74 -1.32 14.57 -23.80
CA ASN A 74 -1.41 13.12 -23.91
C ASN A 74 -2.74 12.62 -23.29
N VAL A 75 -3.00 11.32 -23.37
CA VAL A 75 -4.20 10.66 -22.83
C VAL A 75 -3.78 9.66 -21.75
N CYS A 76 -4.48 9.66 -20.63
CA CYS A 76 -4.30 8.70 -19.56
C CYS A 76 -4.82 7.31 -19.97
N THR A 77 -3.97 6.29 -19.87
CA THR A 77 -4.27 4.91 -20.28
C THR A 77 -4.71 4.00 -19.12
N HIS A 78 -4.71 4.51 -17.88
CA HIS A 78 -4.94 3.68 -16.70
C HIS A 78 -6.36 3.09 -16.61
N CYS A 79 -7.35 3.75 -17.24
CA CYS A 79 -8.71 3.24 -17.31
C CYS A 79 -9.40 3.71 -18.58
N SER A 80 -10.58 3.17 -18.86
CA SER A 80 -11.33 3.41 -20.10
C SER A 80 -11.90 4.82 -20.27
N VAL A 81 -11.73 5.71 -19.27
CA VAL A 81 -12.21 7.10 -19.36
C VAL A 81 -11.36 7.94 -20.31
N GLY A 82 -10.05 7.68 -20.39
CA GLY A 82 -9.16 8.40 -21.30
C GLY A 82 -9.00 9.89 -20.98
N CYS A 83 -8.84 10.26 -19.70
CA CYS A 83 -8.66 11.65 -19.29
C CYS A 83 -7.45 12.29 -19.98
N SER A 84 -7.55 13.57 -20.38
CA SER A 84 -6.42 14.29 -20.97
C SER A 84 -5.43 14.71 -19.89
N VAL A 85 -4.14 14.55 -20.19
CA VAL A 85 -3.03 14.94 -19.32
C VAL A 85 -2.10 15.87 -20.08
N ILE A 86 -1.50 16.83 -19.39
CA ILE A 86 -0.39 17.63 -19.92
C ILE A 86 0.89 17.06 -19.32
N ALA A 87 1.64 16.33 -20.12
CA ALA A 87 2.92 15.76 -19.76
C ALA A 87 4.02 16.83 -19.83
N GLU A 88 4.78 16.98 -18.76
CA GLU A 88 6.01 17.74 -18.72
C GLU A 88 7.16 16.80 -19.08
N VAL A 89 7.84 17.10 -20.19
CA VAL A 89 8.90 16.28 -20.76
C VAL A 89 10.19 17.10 -20.81
N ALA A 90 11.22 16.61 -20.13
CA ALA A 90 12.55 17.16 -20.14
C ALA A 90 13.53 16.11 -20.68
N ASN A 91 14.37 16.47 -21.65
CA ASN A 91 15.34 15.55 -22.28
C ASN A 91 14.71 14.25 -22.82
N GLY A 92 13.46 14.31 -23.30
CA GLY A 92 12.72 13.14 -23.80
C GLY A 92 12.16 12.24 -22.70
N VAL A 93 12.36 12.55 -21.43
CA VAL A 93 11.81 11.83 -20.28
C VAL A 93 10.58 12.56 -19.76
N TRP A 94 9.49 11.83 -19.55
CA TRP A 94 8.30 12.35 -18.88
C TRP A 94 8.63 12.53 -17.39
N THR A 95 8.70 13.77 -16.92
CA THR A 95 9.11 14.12 -15.53
C THR A 95 7.95 14.53 -14.64
N GLY A 96 6.89 15.10 -15.20
CA GLY A 96 5.74 15.59 -14.44
C GLY A 96 4.46 15.60 -15.26
N GLN A 97 3.31 15.75 -14.61
CA GLN A 97 2.03 15.77 -15.30
C GLN A 97 1.00 16.62 -14.56
N GLU A 98 0.26 17.41 -15.34
CA GLU A 98 -0.86 18.20 -14.85
C GLU A 98 -2.15 17.78 -15.58
N PRO A 99 -3.33 17.99 -14.98
CA PRO A 99 -4.59 17.79 -15.69
C PRO A 99 -4.79 18.89 -16.72
N ASP A 100 -5.46 18.53 -17.81
CA ASP A 100 -5.81 19.48 -18.86
C ASP A 100 -7.14 20.16 -18.54
N TRP A 101 -7.08 21.47 -18.26
CA TRP A 101 -8.25 22.30 -17.97
C TRP A 101 -9.20 22.44 -19.17
N ASP A 102 -8.66 22.37 -20.39
CA ASP A 102 -9.44 22.49 -21.63
C ASP A 102 -10.06 21.16 -22.06
N SER A 103 -9.81 20.08 -21.33
CA SER A 103 -10.34 18.76 -21.68
C SER A 103 -11.84 18.69 -21.44
N PRO A 104 -12.64 18.21 -22.41
CA PRO A 104 -14.06 17.99 -22.19
C PRO A 104 -14.34 16.87 -21.18
N ILE A 105 -13.36 16.00 -20.90
CA ILE A 105 -13.51 14.82 -20.06
C ILE A 105 -13.23 15.15 -18.59
N ASN A 106 -12.02 15.64 -18.29
CA ASN A 106 -11.61 15.84 -16.91
C ASN A 106 -11.59 17.31 -16.46
N ARG A 107 -11.64 18.30 -17.37
CA ARG A 107 -11.75 19.74 -17.06
C ARG A 107 -10.80 20.20 -15.94
N GLY A 108 -9.56 19.73 -15.97
CA GLY A 108 -8.55 20.06 -14.96
C GLY A 108 -8.58 19.23 -13.68
N SER A 109 -9.33 18.13 -13.63
CA SER A 109 -9.30 17.18 -12.52
C SER A 109 -8.45 15.94 -12.82
N HIS A 110 -7.85 15.36 -11.77
CA HIS A 110 -7.21 14.04 -11.80
C HIS A 110 -7.78 13.15 -10.71
N CYS A 111 -7.97 11.87 -11.03
CA CYS A 111 -8.11 10.83 -10.01
C CYS A 111 -6.72 10.33 -9.61
N CYS A 112 -6.62 9.56 -8.52
CA CYS A 112 -5.34 8.99 -8.05
C CYS A 112 -4.63 8.17 -9.14
N LYS A 113 -5.40 7.38 -9.91
CA LYS A 113 -4.91 6.61 -11.07
C LYS A 113 -4.37 7.52 -12.19
N GLY A 114 -5.08 8.61 -12.46
CA GLY A 114 -4.68 9.58 -13.47
C GLY A 114 -3.41 10.32 -13.06
N ALA A 115 -3.28 10.69 -11.78
CA ALA A 115 -2.11 11.35 -11.23
C ALA A 115 -0.85 10.45 -11.25
N ALA A 116 -1.03 9.13 -11.23
CA ALA A 116 0.05 8.14 -11.25
C ALA A 116 0.37 7.58 -12.65
N VAL A 117 -0.27 8.06 -13.73
CA VAL A 117 -0.14 7.42 -15.07
C VAL A 117 1.28 7.39 -15.64
N ARG A 118 2.18 8.27 -15.17
CA ARG A 118 3.62 8.22 -15.50
C ARG A 118 4.33 7.00 -14.88
N ASP A 119 3.87 6.54 -13.73
CA ASP A 119 4.50 5.51 -12.91
C ASP A 119 3.91 4.10 -13.11
N ASP A 120 2.83 3.96 -13.90
CA ASP A 120 2.19 2.68 -14.23
C ASP A 120 2.79 1.96 -15.45
#